data_AF-A0A7D4E0F9-F1
#
_entry.id   AF-A0A7D4E0F9-F1
#
_cell.length_a   1.000
_cell.length_b   1.000
_cell.length_c   1.000
_cell.angle_alpha   90.00
_cell.angle_beta   90.00
_cell.angle_gamma   90.00
#
_symmetry.space_group_name_H-M   'P 1'
#
loop_
_entity.id
_entity.type
_entity.pdbx_description
1 polymer ?
#
loop_
_entity_poly.entity_id
_entity_poly.type
_entity_poly.pdbx_seq_one_letter_code
_entity_poly.pdbx_strand_id
1 'polypeptide(L)'
;MTNTDLPINPSELVIHLERPMDQLPLDGPSAREIVIAGLKWPTEYWPQLALAWLEEGLSIDEEIAALLLAVSRQRVFPQRLRHQAFAMARRWQKKRPLP
;
A
#
# COMPACT_ATOMS: atom_id res chain seq x y z
N MET A 1 -32.49 -4.41 -7.04
CA MET A 1 -31.15 -4.00 -7.48
C MET A 1 -30.18 -4.48 -6.42
N THR A 2 -29.56 -5.64 -6.64
CA THR A 2 -28.65 -6.26 -5.68
C THR A 2 -27.30 -5.55 -5.75
N ASN A 3 -27.06 -4.60 -4.84
CA ASN A 3 -25.71 -4.16 -4.51
C ASN A 3 -25.03 -5.36 -3.84
N THR A 4 -24.32 -6.14 -4.65
CA THR A 4 -23.47 -7.21 -4.17
C THR A 4 -22.21 -6.57 -3.59
N ASP A 5 -22.34 -6.09 -2.36
CA ASP A 5 -21.24 -5.70 -1.48
C ASP A 5 -20.58 -7.00 -0.97
N LEU A 6 -20.03 -7.80 -1.90
CA LEU A 6 -19.22 -8.95 -1.50
C LEU A 6 -18.01 -8.39 -0.75
N PRO A 7 -17.72 -8.89 0.46
CA PRO A 7 -16.53 -8.46 1.18
C PRO A 7 -15.32 -8.82 0.32
N ILE A 8 -14.69 -7.79 -0.26
CA ILE A 8 -13.47 -7.96 -1.03
C ILE A 8 -12.46 -8.64 -0.10
N ASN A 9 -12.09 -9.87 -0.44
CA ASN A 9 -11.17 -10.65 0.38
C ASN A 9 -9.79 -9.99 0.29
N PRO A 10 -9.17 -9.59 1.43
CA PRO A 10 -7.85 -8.97 1.41
C PRO A 10 -6.80 -9.82 0.66
N SER A 11 -6.96 -11.15 0.68
CA SER A 11 -6.07 -12.09 -0.04
C SER A 11 -6.18 -11.93 -1.57
N GLU A 12 -7.39 -11.66 -2.07
CA GLU A 12 -7.64 -11.43 -3.50
C GLU A 12 -7.12 -10.07 -3.96
N LEU A 13 -6.99 -9.10 -3.05
CA LEU A 13 -6.36 -7.82 -3.37
C LEU A 13 -4.84 -7.96 -3.47
N VAL A 14 -4.21 -8.56 -2.47
CA VAL A 14 -2.74 -8.57 -2.40
C VAL A 14 -2.08 -9.38 -3.51
N ILE A 15 -2.75 -10.41 -4.06
CA ILE A 15 -2.21 -11.19 -5.20
C ILE A 15 -1.92 -10.32 -6.44
N HIS A 16 -2.61 -9.18 -6.59
CA HIS A 16 -2.33 -8.25 -7.67
C HIS A 16 -0.95 -7.60 -7.55
N LEU A 17 -0.41 -7.44 -6.33
CA LEU A 17 0.91 -6.85 -6.07
C LEU A 17 2.07 -7.67 -6.65
N GLU A 18 1.86 -8.94 -6.98
CA GLU A 18 2.89 -9.80 -7.60
C GLU A 18 3.20 -9.39 -9.06
N ARG A 19 2.41 -8.47 -9.61
CA ARG A 19 2.53 -7.97 -10.98
C ARG A 19 2.91 -6.49 -10.95
N PRO A 20 3.54 -5.95 -12.00
CA PRO A 20 3.68 -4.50 -12.17
C PRO A 20 2.33 -3.79 -12.17
N MET A 21 2.28 -2.55 -11.66
CA MET A 21 1.03 -1.79 -11.50
C MET A 21 0.33 -1.52 -12.84
N ASP A 22 1.08 -1.38 -13.93
CA ASP A 22 0.57 -1.13 -15.29
C ASP A 22 -0.14 -2.34 -15.93
N GLN A 23 -0.09 -3.51 -15.30
CA GLN A 23 -0.77 -4.74 -15.74
C GLN A 23 -2.10 -4.98 -15.04
N LEU A 24 -2.61 -3.99 -14.29
CA LEU A 24 -3.90 -4.10 -13.63
C LEU A 24 -5.06 -4.15 -14.64
N PRO A 25 -6.04 -5.05 -14.46
CA PRO A 25 -7.23 -5.07 -15.30
C PRO A 25 -8.07 -3.81 -15.06
N LEU A 26 -8.65 -3.27 -16.14
CA LEU A 26 -9.47 -2.04 -16.09
C LEU A 26 -10.72 -2.19 -15.20
N ASP A 27 -11.30 -3.39 -15.15
CA ASP A 27 -12.48 -3.71 -14.33
C ASP A 27 -12.11 -4.33 -12.97
N GLY A 28 -10.85 -4.19 -12.55
CA GLY A 28 -10.32 -4.74 -11.31
C GLY A 28 -10.40 -3.79 -10.11
N PRO A 29 -9.89 -4.24 -8.95
CA PRO A 29 -9.70 -3.38 -7.80
C PRO A 29 -8.74 -2.23 -8.13
N SER A 30 -8.91 -1.08 -7.48
CA SER A 30 -8.01 0.04 -7.70
C SER A 30 -6.62 -0.24 -7.13
N ALA A 31 -5.58 0.30 -7.76
CA ALA A 31 -4.21 0.19 -7.28
C ALA A 31 -4.06 0.68 -5.82
N ARG A 32 -4.86 1.68 -5.43
CA ARG A 32 -4.95 2.21 -4.07
C ARG A 32 -5.43 1.14 -3.08
N GLU A 33 -6.53 0.46 -3.37
CA GLU A 33 -7.10 -0.58 -2.49
C GLU A 33 -6.13 -1.74 -2.32
N ILE A 34 -5.47 -2.14 -3.40
CA ILE A 34 -4.47 -3.20 -3.43
C ILE A 34 -3.27 -2.85 -2.53
N VAL A 35 -2.73 -1.62 -2.65
CA VAL A 35 -1.64 -1.15 -1.79
C VAL A 35 -2.06 -1.06 -0.33
N ILE A 36 -3.28 -0.59 -0.03
CA ILE A 36 -3.80 -0.56 1.34
C ILE A 36 -3.88 -1.97 1.93
N ALA A 37 -4.36 -2.95 1.16
CA ALA A 37 -4.40 -4.35 1.59
C ALA A 37 -2.99 -4.89 1.86
N GLY A 38 -2.03 -4.60 0.98
CA GLY A 38 -0.64 -5.02 1.15
C GLY A 38 0.03 -4.41 2.39
N LEU A 39 -0.15 -3.11 2.63
CA LEU A 39 0.41 -2.42 3.79
C LEU A 39 -0.19 -2.88 5.13
N LYS A 40 -1.44 -3.35 5.12
CA LYS A 40 -2.12 -3.88 6.30
C LYS A 40 -1.73 -5.34 6.60
N TRP A 41 -1.03 -6.02 5.69
CA TRP A 41 -0.73 -7.43 5.85
C TRP A 41 0.30 -7.70 6.98
N PRO A 42 0.11 -8.76 7.79
CA PRO A 42 0.96 -9.01 8.95
C PRO A 42 2.36 -9.55 8.64
N THR A 43 2.62 -10.03 7.42
CA THR A 43 3.91 -10.59 7.00
C THR A 43 4.60 -9.66 5.99
N GLU A 44 5.94 -9.63 6.01
CA GLU A 44 6.74 -8.63 5.30
C GLU A 44 6.62 -8.63 3.77
N TYR A 45 6.21 -9.75 3.18
CA TYR A 45 6.17 -9.95 1.72
C TYR A 45 5.25 -8.94 1.02
N TRP A 46 4.00 -8.83 1.47
CA TRP A 46 3.02 -7.96 0.83
C TRP A 46 3.28 -6.46 1.03
N PRO A 47 3.65 -5.98 2.23
CA PRO A 47 4.09 -4.60 2.40
C PRO A 47 5.29 -4.27 1.53
N GLN A 48 6.22 -5.21 1.31
CA GLN A 48 7.37 -4.97 0.43
C GLN A 48 6.95 -4.73 -1.03
N LEU A 49 6.00 -5.52 -1.55
CA LEU A 49 5.46 -5.30 -2.90
C LEU A 49 4.64 -4.01 -2.98
N ALA A 50 3.84 -3.72 -1.96
CA ALA A 50 3.09 -2.47 -1.88
C ALA A 50 4.00 -1.24 -1.90
N LEU A 51 5.16 -1.31 -1.25
CA LEU A 51 6.19 -0.27 -1.32
C LEU A 51 6.77 -0.12 -2.74
N ALA A 52 6.98 -1.22 -3.47
CA ALA A 52 7.47 -1.16 -4.85
C ALA A 52 6.50 -0.42 -5.78
N TRP A 53 5.20 -0.67 -5.68
CA TRP A 53 4.18 0.07 -6.45
C TRP A 53 4.14 1.56 -6.12
N LEU A 54 4.39 1.94 -4.87
CA LEU A 54 4.52 3.35 -4.48
C LEU A 54 5.77 4.00 -5.09
N GLU A 55 6.84 3.23 -5.36
CA GLU A 55 8.02 3.71 -6.10
C GLU A 55 7.77 3.83 -7.60
N GLU A 56 6.90 2.99 -8.16
CA GLU A 56 6.46 3.06 -9.56
C GLU A 56 5.61 4.32 -9.85
N GLY A 57 5.16 5.03 -8.82
CA GLY A 57 4.52 6.34 -8.96
C GLY A 57 3.06 6.40 -8.52
N LEU A 58 2.55 5.37 -7.84
CA LEU A 58 1.22 5.47 -7.22
C LEU A 58 1.18 6.63 -6.22
N SER A 59 0.18 7.49 -6.36
CA SER A 59 -0.03 8.64 -5.48
C SER A 59 -0.26 8.19 -4.03
N ILE A 60 0.56 8.71 -3.12
CA ILE A 60 0.37 8.56 -1.67
C ILE A 60 -0.69 9.57 -1.22
N ASP A 61 -1.64 9.13 -0.40
CA ASP A 61 -2.60 9.97 0.30
C ASP A 61 -2.44 9.86 1.83
N GLU A 62 -3.37 10.45 2.58
CA GLU A 62 -3.38 10.45 4.05
C GLU A 62 -3.39 9.05 4.66
N GLU A 63 -4.22 8.15 4.13
CA GLU A 63 -4.37 6.80 4.65
C GLU A 63 -3.11 5.98 4.37
N ILE A 64 -2.62 6.01 3.13
CA ILE A 64 -1.38 5.32 2.74
C ILE A 64 -0.21 5.86 3.57
N ALA A 65 -0.09 7.17 3.77
CA ALA A 65 0.96 7.75 4.60
C ALA A 65 0.88 7.29 6.06
N ALA A 66 -0.32 7.17 6.63
CA ALA A 66 -0.51 6.65 7.98
C ALA A 66 -0.13 5.16 8.08
N LEU A 67 -0.50 4.36 7.08
CA LEU A 67 -0.15 2.94 7.01
C LEU A 67 1.37 2.73 6.85
N LEU A 68 2.04 3.54 6.02
CA LEU A 68 3.50 3.53 5.90
C LEU A 68 4.19 3.83 7.25
N LEU A 69 3.66 4.77 8.03
CA LEU A 69 4.14 5.01 9.39
C LEU A 69 3.90 3.81 10.30
N ALA A 70 2.76 3.13 10.19
CA ALA A 70 2.49 1.90 10.94
C ALA A 70 3.50 0.79 10.58
N VAL A 71 3.71 0.53 9.29
CA VAL A 71 4.72 -0.42 8.77
C VAL A 71 6.11 -0.10 9.32
N SER A 72 6.50 1.18 9.33
CA SER A 72 7.83 1.59 9.84
C SER A 72 8.08 1.26 11.31
N ARG A 73 7.01 1.06 12.10
CA ARG A 73 7.06 0.78 13.53
C ARG A 73 6.98 -0.71 13.84
N GLN A 74 6.65 -1.56 12.87
CA GLN A 74 6.48 -3.00 13.08
C GLN A 74 7.82 -3.72 13.23
N ARG A 75 8.27 -3.97 14.47
CA ARG A 75 9.60 -4.56 14.74
C ARG A 75 9.85 -5.94 14.11
N VAL A 76 8.78 -6.67 13.79
CA VAL A 76 8.84 -7.95 13.08
C VAL A 76 9.35 -7.80 11.64
N PHE A 77 9.25 -6.60 11.07
CA PHE A 77 9.68 -6.34 9.71
C PHE A 77 11.16 -5.96 9.59
N PRO A 78 11.80 -6.31 8.46
CA PRO A 78 13.20 -6.01 8.22
C PRO A 78 13.47 -4.51 8.30
N GLN A 79 14.64 -4.16 8.81
CA GLN A 79 15.04 -2.75 8.97
C GLN A 79 14.93 -1.96 7.66
N ARG A 80 15.32 -2.58 6.54
CA ARG A 80 15.20 -1.96 5.20
C ARG A 80 13.77 -1.57 4.89
N LEU A 81 12.81 -2.49 5.05
CA LEU A 81 11.38 -2.26 4.79
C LEU A 81 10.84 -1.11 5.67
N ARG A 82 11.16 -1.16 6.97
CA ARG A 82 10.74 -0.12 7.92
C ARG A 82 11.28 1.26 7.57
N HIS A 83 12.56 1.35 7.20
CA HIS A 83 13.22 2.60 6.83
C HIS A 83 12.64 3.18 5.54
N GLN A 84 12.38 2.33 4.55
CA GLN A 84 11.78 2.74 3.28
C GLN A 84 10.37 3.31 3.50
N ALA A 85 9.54 2.60 4.26
CA ALA A 85 8.18 3.05 4.57
C ALA A 85 8.18 4.40 5.31
N PHE A 86 9.08 4.56 6.30
CA PHE A 86 9.27 5.83 6.99
C PHE A 86 9.67 6.96 6.05
N ALA A 87 10.65 6.73 5.17
CA ALA A 87 11.14 7.74 4.25
C ALA A 87 10.04 8.21 3.29
N MET A 88 9.23 7.29 2.76
CA MET A 88 8.09 7.61 1.89
C MET A 88 7.05 8.47 2.62
N ALA A 89 6.61 8.06 3.81
CA ALA A 89 5.64 8.81 4.59
C ALA A 89 6.13 10.23 4.92
N ARG A 90 7.41 10.37 5.33
CA ARG A 90 8.01 11.68 5.64
C ARG A 90 8.15 12.56 4.41
N ARG A 91 8.52 12.00 3.26
CA ARG A 91 8.59 12.74 1.99
C ARG A 91 7.23 13.29 1.60
N TRP A 92 6.18 12.48 1.71
CA TRP A 92 4.82 12.92 1.43
C TRP A 92 4.36 14.02 2.40
N GLN A 93 4.59 13.86 3.71
CA GLN A 93 4.22 14.88 4.71
C GLN A 93 4.90 16.22 4.46
N LYS A 94 6.17 16.24 4.04
CA LYS A 94 6.90 17.47 3.72
C LYS A 94 6.37 18.20 2.49
N LYS A 95 5.79 17.47 1.53
CA LYS A 95 5.22 18.04 0.30
C LYS A 95 3.85 18.66 0.51
N ARG A 96 3.18 18.39 1.64
CA ARG A 96 1.94 19.07 2.00
C ARG A 96 2.27 20.43 2.62
N PRO A 97 1.75 21.55 2.08
CA PRO A 97 1.81 22.81 2.80
C PRO A 97 1.11 22.61 4.16
N LEU A 98 1.75 23.08 5.23
CA LEU A 98 1.09 23.24 6.52
C LEU A 98 -0.12 24.17 6.31
N PRO A 99 -1.29 23.88 6.89
CA PRO A 99 -2.41 24.81 6.89
C PRO A 99 -2.01 26.16 7.51
#